data_AF-A0A351WV99-F1
#
_entry.id   AF-A0A351WV99-F1
#
_cell.length_a   1.000
_cell.length_b   1.000
_cell.length_c   1.000
_cell.angle_alpha   90.00
_cell.angle_beta   90.00
_cell.angle_gamma   90.00
#
_symmetry.space_group_name_H-M   'P 1'
#
loop_
_entity.id
_entity.type
_entity.pdbx_description
1 polymer ?
#
loop_
_entity_poly.entity_id
_entity_poly.type
_entity_poly.pdbx_seq_one_letter_code
_entity_poly.pdbx_strand_id
1 'polypeptide(L)'
;MTEELAQYAEHFPEGGRVRVSVPLEDGGVFPEWGVVASLERDLLQVDLSRDALPEHALLEQGQTLDLGLSTKTGGMSCRGVLVGEELDGHRLVLRLIEDVLPFEPREFFRQDVYLPLDYRVPPTQFPDDARMRWEERRREIEFAAQSPEPGEPEELEDTREEIRARLEKRKAAPPIAANISGGGVRLNISEKLMPGMLVELSMYLPHPQRMLEIVGEVVEVAPLPDGVRFSTALQYRFIDEADRDRLIGFITTRQLLQLSQMAPRDNFEPPPPPSPWGRRLGVFLCIAFIAAVAAFLVHANIVKREAGEKWEVQRVFDEGIMKFLRQQR
;
A
#
# COMPACT_ATOMS: atom_id res chain seq x y z
N MET A 1 13.28 -28.46 18.52
CA MET A 1 14.74 -28.25 18.75
C MET A 1 15.61 -28.50 17.52
N THR A 2 15.62 -29.68 16.87
CA THR A 2 16.51 -29.89 15.70
C THR A 2 16.02 -29.21 14.43
N GLU A 3 14.70 -29.12 14.22
CA GLU A 3 14.11 -28.41 13.06
C GLU A 3 14.19 -26.89 13.19
N GLU A 4 13.97 -26.34 14.40
CA GLU A 4 14.08 -24.89 14.68
C GLU A 4 15.49 -24.34 14.41
N LEU A 5 16.54 -25.15 14.58
CA LEU A 5 17.91 -24.74 14.30
C LEU A 5 18.27 -24.89 12.80
N ALA A 6 17.60 -25.80 12.09
CA ALA A 6 17.86 -26.04 10.68
C ALA A 6 17.40 -24.87 9.80
N GLN A 7 16.35 -24.15 10.20
CA GLN A 7 15.82 -23.00 9.45
C GLN A 7 16.87 -21.88 9.29
N TYR A 8 17.74 -21.69 10.29
CA TYR A 8 18.73 -20.61 10.26
C TYR A 8 19.76 -20.81 9.15
N ALA A 9 20.16 -22.05 8.88
CA ALA A 9 21.14 -22.36 7.85
C ALA A 9 20.67 -22.00 6.43
N GLU A 10 19.35 -22.03 6.17
CA GLU A 10 18.78 -21.59 4.90
C GLU A 10 18.83 -20.07 4.73
N HIS A 11 18.70 -19.34 5.84
CA HIS A 11 18.51 -17.89 5.86
C HIS A 11 19.79 -17.08 6.12
N PHE A 12 20.77 -17.68 6.79
CA PHE A 12 22.06 -17.09 7.13
C PHE A 12 23.23 -17.89 6.53
N PRO A 13 23.33 -18.00 5.19
CA PRO A 13 24.49 -18.61 4.58
C PRO A 13 25.74 -17.75 4.83
N GLU A 14 26.90 -18.39 4.98
CA GLU A 14 28.19 -17.70 5.06
C GLU A 14 28.40 -16.79 3.83
N GLY A 15 28.85 -15.55 4.07
CA GLY A 15 28.94 -14.50 3.05
C GLY A 15 27.60 -13.81 2.72
N GLY A 16 26.48 -14.28 3.30
CA GLY A 16 25.17 -13.66 3.17
C GLY A 16 25.13 -12.26 3.79
N ARG A 17 24.30 -11.37 3.23
CA ARG A 17 24.11 -10.02 3.77
C ARG A 17 22.95 -10.00 4.76
N VAL A 18 23.17 -9.41 5.92
CA VAL A 18 22.18 -9.19 6.95
C VAL A 18 22.15 -7.71 7.33
N ARG A 19 20.97 -7.16 7.57
CA ARG A 19 20.79 -5.83 8.17
C ARG A 19 20.65 -5.99 9.67
N VAL A 20 21.48 -5.32 10.45
CA VAL A 20 21.40 -5.28 11.91
C VAL A 20 20.79 -3.95 12.33
N SER A 21 19.71 -4.00 13.10
CA SER A 21 19.09 -2.82 13.71
C SER A 21 19.84 -2.48 15.01
N VAL A 22 20.76 -1.52 14.95
CA VAL A 22 21.54 -1.06 16.11
C VAL A 22 20.75 0.02 16.85
N PRO A 23 20.37 -0.18 18.12
CA PRO A 23 19.64 0.82 18.89
C PRO A 23 20.54 2.02 19.22
N LEU A 24 19.93 3.20 19.30
CA LEU A 24 20.56 4.46 19.67
C LEU A 24 20.10 4.93 21.06
N GLU A 25 20.92 5.72 21.74
CA GLU A 25 20.59 6.28 23.07
C GLU A 25 19.29 7.09 23.13
N ASP A 26 18.91 7.72 22.02
CA ASP A 26 17.68 8.51 21.88
C ASP A 26 16.40 7.67 21.68
N GLY A 27 16.53 6.34 21.71
CA GLY A 27 15.45 5.39 21.44
C GLY A 27 15.23 5.13 19.94
N GLY A 28 16.05 5.73 19.07
CA GLY A 28 16.09 5.44 17.64
C GLY A 28 16.76 4.11 17.32
N VAL A 29 16.73 3.76 16.04
CA VAL A 29 17.43 2.58 15.51
C VAL A 29 18.22 3.00 14.28
N PHE A 30 19.50 2.66 14.28
CA PHE A 30 20.41 2.82 13.15
C PHE A 30 20.53 1.50 12.38
N PRO A 31 20.11 1.44 11.10
CA PRO A 31 20.25 0.25 10.30
C PRO A 31 21.69 0.12 9.79
N GLU A 32 22.42 -0.90 10.25
CA GLU A 32 23.75 -1.26 9.76
C GLU A 32 23.68 -2.52 8.88
N TRP A 33 24.57 -2.63 7.90
CA TRP A 33 24.72 -3.86 7.13
C TRP A 33 25.88 -4.68 7.66
N GLY A 34 25.74 -6.00 7.65
CA GLY A 34 26.82 -6.92 7.94
C GLY A 34 26.83 -8.11 7.00
N VAL A 35 27.93 -8.84 7.06
CA VAL A 35 28.14 -10.10 6.34
C VAL A 35 28.19 -11.23 7.36
N VAL A 36 27.48 -12.31 7.08
CA VAL A 36 27.53 -13.52 7.91
C VAL A 36 28.92 -14.14 7.79
N ALA A 37 29.69 -14.09 8.87
CA ALA A 37 31.02 -14.70 8.96
C ALA A 37 30.93 -16.20 9.23
N SER A 38 30.01 -16.61 10.10
CA SER A 38 29.72 -18.02 10.38
C SER A 38 28.37 -18.18 11.06
N LEU A 39 27.81 -19.39 10.98
CA LEU A 39 26.64 -19.80 11.74
C LEU A 39 26.90 -21.19 12.34
N GLU A 40 26.86 -21.27 13.66
CA GLU A 40 26.95 -22.53 14.41
C GLU A 40 25.68 -22.72 15.26
N ARG A 41 24.77 -23.56 14.77
CA ARG A 41 23.43 -23.77 15.38
C ARG A 41 22.63 -22.46 15.42
N ASP A 42 22.48 -21.85 16.59
CA ASP A 42 21.83 -20.57 16.85
C ASP A 42 22.83 -19.43 17.04
N LEU A 43 24.13 -19.71 17.01
CA LEU A 43 25.17 -18.70 17.18
C LEU A 43 25.58 -18.15 15.82
N LEU A 44 25.20 -16.91 15.54
CA LEU A 44 25.50 -16.19 14.32
C LEU A 44 26.64 -15.19 14.56
N GLN A 45 27.68 -15.25 13.74
CA GLN A 45 28.73 -14.23 13.71
C GLN A 45 28.52 -13.32 12.50
N VAL A 46 28.50 -12.01 12.75
CA VAL A 46 28.27 -10.99 11.72
C VAL A 46 29.39 -9.96 11.75
N ASP A 47 30.08 -9.80 10.62
CA ASP A 47 31.02 -8.73 10.40
C ASP A 47 30.28 -7.49 9.89
N LEU A 48 30.26 -6.41 10.67
CA LEU A 48 29.65 -5.14 10.27
C LEU A 48 30.42 -4.53 9.10
N SER A 49 29.68 -3.88 8.20
CA SER A 49 30.25 -3.32 6.96
C SER A 49 31.02 -2.03 7.19
N ARG A 50 30.81 -1.37 8.34
CA ARG A 50 31.47 -0.13 8.72
C ARG A 50 32.49 -0.37 9.81
N ASP A 51 33.60 0.34 9.69
CA ASP A 51 34.67 0.40 10.68
C ASP A 51 34.32 1.31 11.88
N ALA A 52 33.16 1.98 11.87
CA ALA A 52 32.71 2.78 12.99
C ALA A 52 31.19 2.88 13.00
N LEU A 53 30.60 2.64 14.17
CA LEU A 53 29.20 2.91 14.45
C LEU A 53 29.01 4.38 14.88
N PRO A 54 27.78 4.93 14.80
CA PRO A 54 27.48 6.26 15.32
C PRO A 54 27.88 6.39 16.80
N GLU A 55 28.30 7.60 17.22
CA GLU A 55 28.74 7.86 18.62
C GLU A 55 27.68 7.50 19.68
N HIS A 56 26.40 7.51 19.29
CA HIS A 56 25.27 7.20 20.16
C HIS A 56 24.73 5.77 19.99
N ALA A 57 25.49 4.87 19.36
CA ALA A 57 25.12 3.48 19.22
C ALA A 57 25.24 2.73 20.54
N LEU A 58 24.18 2.03 20.93
CA LEU A 58 24.16 1.16 22.09
C LEU A 58 24.29 -0.29 21.63
N LEU A 59 25.45 -0.88 21.90
CA LEU A 59 25.64 -2.32 21.80
C LEU A 59 26.12 -2.81 23.17
N GLU A 60 25.20 -3.45 23.89
CA GLU A 60 25.48 -4.04 25.19
C GLU A 60 25.22 -5.54 25.16
N GLN A 61 26.11 -6.32 25.76
CA GLN A 61 25.92 -7.75 25.89
C GLN A 61 24.60 -8.06 26.62
N GLY A 62 23.79 -8.93 26.04
CA GLY A 62 22.44 -9.27 26.50
C GLY A 62 21.32 -8.49 25.80
N GLN A 63 21.65 -7.49 24.98
CA GLN A 63 20.67 -6.73 24.21
C GLN A 63 20.12 -7.52 23.03
N THR A 64 18.82 -7.40 22.78
CA THR A 64 18.17 -7.99 21.60
C THR A 64 18.27 -7.03 20.42
N LEU A 65 18.74 -7.54 19.29
CA LEU A 65 18.87 -6.84 18.03
C LEU A 65 17.95 -7.49 16.98
N ASP A 66 17.31 -6.66 16.15
CA ASP A 66 16.53 -7.14 15.01
C ASP A 66 17.44 -7.34 13.80
N LEU A 67 17.33 -8.50 13.17
CA LEU A 67 18.06 -8.90 11.98
C LEU A 67 17.12 -8.91 10.78
N GLY A 68 17.34 -8.03 9.81
CA GLY A 68 16.65 -8.02 8.54
C GLY A 68 17.41 -8.78 7.47
N LEU A 69 16.72 -9.67 6.77
CA LEU A 69 17.25 -10.42 5.63
C LEU A 69 16.50 -10.01 4.38
N SER A 70 17.21 -9.92 3.25
CA SER A 70 16.59 -9.72 1.95
C SER A 70 16.71 -11.02 1.16
N THR A 71 15.59 -11.73 0.98
CA THR A 71 15.55 -12.94 0.17
C THR A 71 14.91 -12.65 -1.19
N LYS A 72 14.90 -13.65 -2.09
CA LYS A 72 14.20 -13.54 -3.39
C LYS A 72 12.68 -13.44 -3.23
N THR A 73 12.13 -13.90 -2.10
CA THR A 73 10.68 -14.00 -1.84
C THR A 73 10.15 -12.86 -0.98
N GLY A 74 11.02 -12.03 -0.39
CA GLY A 74 10.61 -10.87 0.41
C GLY A 74 11.65 -10.50 1.47
N GLY A 75 11.30 -9.54 2.33
CA GLY A 75 12.04 -9.31 3.57
C GLY A 75 11.73 -10.41 4.58
N MET A 76 12.75 -10.90 5.29
CA MET A 76 12.56 -11.73 6.47
C MET A 76 13.15 -11.01 7.68
N SER A 77 12.67 -11.34 8.88
CA SER A 77 13.21 -10.85 10.14
C SER A 77 13.46 -12.00 11.09
N CYS A 78 14.49 -11.85 11.90
CA CYS A 78 14.82 -12.73 13.02
C CYS A 78 15.37 -11.87 14.15
N ARG A 79 15.24 -12.31 15.40
CA ARG A 79 15.81 -11.63 16.55
C ARG A 79 17.00 -12.39 17.11
N GLY A 80 18.06 -11.66 17.41
CA GLY A 80 19.27 -12.19 18.01
C GLY A 80 19.63 -11.43 19.28
N VAL A 81 20.07 -12.15 20.31
CA VAL A 81 20.65 -11.54 21.51
C VAL A 81 22.14 -11.38 21.31
N LEU A 82 22.68 -10.18 21.51
CA LEU A 82 24.11 -9.92 21.48
C LEU A 82 24.78 -10.66 22.64
N VAL A 83 25.57 -11.68 22.33
CA VAL A 83 26.29 -12.47 23.33
C VAL A 83 27.76 -12.11 23.43
N GLY A 84 28.29 -11.31 22.50
CA GLY A 84 29.64 -10.79 22.57
C GLY A 84 30.00 -9.96 21.34
N GLU A 85 31.09 -9.24 21.48
CA GLU A 85 31.71 -8.46 20.41
C GLU A 85 33.18 -8.87 20.30
N GLU A 86 33.64 -9.03 19.07
CA GLU A 86 35.04 -9.26 18.74
C GLU A 86 35.55 -8.12 17.86
N LEU A 87 36.87 -7.93 17.83
CA LEU A 87 37.54 -6.92 16.99
C LEU A 87 36.98 -5.51 17.18
N ASP A 88 36.87 -5.04 18.43
CA ASP A 88 36.45 -3.67 18.76
C ASP A 88 35.06 -3.29 18.22
N GLY A 89 34.11 -4.23 18.27
CA GLY A 89 32.71 -4.00 17.86
C GLY A 89 32.44 -4.25 16.37
N HIS A 90 33.44 -4.65 15.58
CA HIS A 90 33.25 -4.97 14.15
C HIS A 90 32.62 -6.34 13.93
N ARG A 91 32.84 -7.29 14.83
CA ARG A 91 32.26 -8.63 14.74
C ARG A 91 31.28 -8.84 15.88
N LEU A 92 30.01 -8.90 15.55
CA LEU A 92 28.95 -9.21 16.51
C LEU A 92 28.75 -10.72 16.60
N VAL A 93 28.68 -11.22 17.82
CA VAL A 93 28.28 -12.61 18.10
C VAL A 93 26.87 -12.58 18.66
N LEU A 94 25.93 -13.14 17.91
CA LEU A 94 24.51 -13.11 18.20
C LEU A 94 23.99 -14.51 18.45
N ARG A 95 23.13 -14.70 19.46
CA ARG A 95 22.34 -15.91 19.63
C ARG A 95 20.93 -15.69 19.09
N LEU A 96 20.56 -16.38 18.03
CA LEU A 96 19.24 -16.33 17.42
C LEU A 96 18.21 -16.97 18.37
N ILE A 97 17.18 -16.21 18.73
CA ILE A 97 16.18 -16.60 19.74
C ILE A 97 14.80 -16.89 19.15
N GLU A 98 14.59 -16.61 17.86
CA GLU A 98 13.29 -16.67 17.20
C GLU A 98 13.35 -17.22 15.79
N ASP A 99 12.24 -17.83 15.37
CA ASP A 99 12.03 -18.28 14.00
C ASP A 99 12.24 -17.14 13.00
N VAL A 100 12.70 -17.51 11.80
CA VAL A 100 12.88 -16.55 10.72
C VAL A 100 11.51 -16.32 10.06
N LEU A 101 10.92 -15.16 10.33
CA LEU A 101 9.57 -14.85 9.88
C LEU A 101 9.61 -13.90 8.68
N PRO A 102 8.67 -14.03 7.72
CA PRO A 102 8.45 -13.00 6.72
C PRO A 102 8.18 -11.66 7.40
N PHE A 103 8.90 -10.64 6.99
CA PHE A 103 8.82 -9.30 7.55
C PHE A 103 8.60 -8.29 6.43
N GLU A 104 7.40 -7.73 6.40
CA GLU A 104 7.07 -6.59 5.55
C GLU A 104 6.93 -5.35 6.46
N PRO A 105 8.02 -4.59 6.70
CA PRO A 105 7.95 -3.38 7.53
C PRO A 105 7.13 -2.27 6.88
N ARG A 106 6.74 -2.44 5.62
CA ARG A 106 6.09 -1.41 4.83
C ARG A 106 4.59 -1.50 5.02
N GLU A 107 4.02 -0.43 5.54
CA GLU A 107 2.57 -0.25 5.61
C GLU A 107 1.91 -0.21 4.22
N PHE A 108 2.68 0.13 3.18
CA PHE A 108 2.20 0.26 1.81
C PHE A 108 3.03 -0.55 0.82
N PHE A 109 2.33 -1.23 -0.08
CA PHE A 109 2.90 -1.81 -1.28
C PHE A 109 3.59 -0.72 -2.14
N ARG A 110 4.68 -1.11 -2.80
CA ARG A 110 5.43 -0.24 -3.72
C ARG A 110 5.35 -0.77 -5.13
N GLN A 111 5.32 0.14 -6.09
CA GLN A 111 5.27 -0.21 -7.50
C GLN A 111 6.19 0.69 -8.30
N ASP A 112 7.03 0.07 -9.13
CA ASP A 112 7.77 0.78 -10.18
C ASP A 112 6.82 1.14 -11.31
N VAL A 113 6.75 2.44 -11.62
CA VAL A 113 5.87 3.02 -12.62
C VAL A 113 6.60 4.05 -13.47
N TYR A 114 6.04 4.28 -14.65
CA TYR A 114 6.45 5.38 -15.53
C TYR A 114 5.21 6.24 -15.76
N LEU A 115 5.16 7.42 -15.13
CA LEU A 115 3.98 8.29 -15.16
C LEU A 115 4.38 9.77 -15.30
N PRO A 116 3.53 10.62 -15.89
CA PRO A 116 3.76 12.06 -15.94
C PRO A 116 3.84 12.61 -14.52
N LEU A 117 5.02 13.12 -14.16
CA LEU A 117 5.30 13.67 -12.86
C LEU A 117 6.19 14.88 -13.03
N ASP A 118 5.78 15.96 -12.40
CA ASP A 118 6.59 17.16 -12.23
C ASP A 118 6.91 17.35 -10.75
N TYR A 119 8.08 17.89 -10.46
CA TYR A 119 8.48 18.24 -9.10
C TYR A 119 9.07 19.63 -9.07
N ARG A 120 8.85 20.33 -7.96
CA ARG A 120 9.45 21.64 -7.72
C ARG A 120 9.83 21.81 -6.27
N VAL A 121 11.00 22.40 -6.04
CA VAL A 121 11.39 22.85 -4.71
C VAL A 121 10.62 24.15 -4.43
N PRO A 122 9.80 24.20 -3.36
CA PRO A 122 9.09 25.42 -3.01
C PRO A 122 10.06 26.54 -2.61
N PRO A 123 9.71 27.82 -2.89
CA PRO A 123 10.54 28.97 -2.53
C PRO A 123 10.75 29.11 -1.02
N THR A 124 9.80 28.64 -0.21
CA THR A 124 9.91 28.56 1.23
C THR A 124 9.88 27.10 1.69
N GLN A 125 10.73 26.77 2.66
CA GLN A 125 10.82 25.44 3.27
C GLN A 125 10.03 25.37 4.59
N PHE A 126 9.11 26.31 4.81
CA PHE A 126 8.24 26.32 5.98
C PHE A 126 7.02 25.42 5.74
N PRO A 127 6.73 24.45 6.63
CA PRO A 127 5.63 23.52 6.47
C PRO A 127 4.25 24.19 6.29
N ASP A 128 3.99 25.27 7.01
CA ASP A 128 2.70 25.97 6.95
C ASP A 128 2.48 26.66 5.59
N ASP A 129 3.51 27.30 5.04
CA ASP A 129 3.46 27.89 3.70
C ASP A 129 3.28 26.82 2.61
N ALA A 130 3.98 25.70 2.75
CA ALA A 130 3.85 24.57 1.82
C ALA A 130 2.45 23.98 1.87
N ARG A 131 1.87 23.86 3.08
CA ARG A 131 0.49 23.41 3.29
C ARG A 131 -0.51 24.36 2.65
N MET A 132 -0.40 25.67 2.87
CA MET A 132 -1.31 26.65 2.28
C MET A 132 -1.32 26.57 0.75
N ARG A 133 -0.13 26.50 0.12
CA ARG A 133 0.01 26.38 -1.34
C ARG A 133 -0.47 25.03 -1.88
N TRP A 134 -0.37 23.97 -1.08
CA TRP A 134 -0.95 22.68 -1.40
C TRP A 134 -2.49 22.72 -1.36
N GLU A 135 -3.08 23.30 -0.31
CA GLU A 135 -4.52 23.47 -0.17
C GLU A 135 -5.11 24.34 -1.30
N GLU A 136 -4.42 25.41 -1.69
CA GLU A 136 -4.82 26.28 -2.80
C GLU A 136 -4.86 25.52 -4.13
N ARG A 137 -3.78 24.82 -4.49
CA ARG A 137 -3.72 24.02 -5.74
C ARG A 137 -4.77 22.93 -5.79
N ARG A 138 -5.10 22.34 -4.65
CA ARG A 138 -6.20 21.39 -4.54
C ARG A 138 -7.55 22.02 -4.85
N ARG A 139 -7.83 23.20 -4.28
CA ARG A 139 -9.05 23.94 -4.56
C ARG A 139 -9.13 24.32 -6.04
N GLU A 140 -8.02 24.71 -6.67
CA GLU A 140 -7.98 24.95 -8.12
C GLU A 140 -8.40 23.70 -8.91
N ILE A 141 -7.86 22.53 -8.58
CA ILE A 141 -8.22 21.26 -9.24
C ILE A 141 -9.71 20.93 -9.04
N GLU A 142 -10.20 21.07 -7.83
CA GLU A 142 -11.62 20.81 -7.50
C GLU A 142 -12.55 21.78 -8.22
N PHE A 143 -12.20 23.07 -8.25
CA PHE A 143 -12.94 24.10 -8.98
C PHE A 143 -12.94 23.84 -10.50
N ALA A 144 -11.79 23.46 -11.06
CA ALA A 144 -11.66 23.10 -12.48
C ALA A 144 -12.47 21.86 -12.87
N ALA A 145 -12.65 20.91 -11.94
CA ALA A 145 -13.40 19.69 -12.14
C ALA A 145 -14.94 19.90 -12.10
N GLN A 146 -15.42 21.00 -11.55
CA GLN A 146 -16.85 21.31 -11.51
C GLN A 146 -17.39 21.66 -12.90
N SER A 147 -18.64 21.28 -13.16
CA SER A 147 -19.37 21.71 -14.36
C SER A 147 -19.88 23.14 -14.15
N PRO A 148 -19.85 24.01 -15.17
CA PRO A 148 -20.44 25.34 -15.09
C PRO A 148 -21.94 25.26 -14.74
N GLU A 149 -22.39 26.14 -13.84
CA GLU A 149 -23.81 26.23 -13.49
C GLU A 149 -24.57 27.14 -14.46
N PRO A 150 -25.85 26.85 -14.78
CA PRO A 150 -26.64 27.72 -15.63
C PRO A 150 -26.78 29.13 -15.03
N GLY A 151 -26.27 30.15 -15.72
CA GLY A 151 -26.30 31.55 -15.28
C GLY A 151 -25.12 31.98 -14.41
N GLU A 152 -24.07 31.15 -14.32
CA GLU A 152 -22.79 31.53 -13.74
C GLU A 152 -22.16 32.72 -14.52
N PRO A 153 -21.53 33.70 -13.84
CA PRO A 153 -20.78 34.76 -14.49
C PRO A 153 -19.69 34.23 -15.43
N GLU A 154 -19.56 34.83 -16.62
CA GLU A 154 -18.54 34.49 -17.64
C GLU A 154 -17.10 34.51 -17.07
N GLU A 155 -16.80 35.45 -16.16
CA GLU A 155 -15.49 35.55 -15.50
C GLU A 155 -15.08 34.28 -14.71
N LEU A 156 -16.05 33.58 -14.12
CA LEU A 156 -15.80 32.33 -13.38
C LEU A 156 -15.57 31.16 -14.35
N GLU A 157 -16.26 31.16 -15.49
CA GLU A 157 -16.03 30.20 -16.56
C GLU A 157 -14.63 30.36 -17.15
N ASP A 158 -14.24 31.59 -17.49
CA ASP A 158 -12.89 31.93 -17.98
C ASP A 158 -11.79 31.49 -17.00
N THR A 159 -11.99 31.77 -15.71
CA THR A 159 -11.05 31.35 -14.65
C THR A 159 -10.92 29.83 -14.61
N ARG A 160 -12.05 29.11 -14.74
CA ARG A 160 -12.07 27.64 -14.74
C ARG A 160 -11.33 27.08 -15.96
N GLU A 161 -11.53 27.67 -17.13
CA GLU A 161 -10.83 27.28 -18.36
C GLU A 161 -9.33 27.53 -18.27
N GLU A 162 -8.90 28.66 -17.70
CA GLU A 162 -7.48 28.95 -17.49
C GLU A 162 -6.80 27.90 -16.60
N ILE A 163 -7.46 27.52 -15.50
CA ILE A 163 -6.96 26.48 -14.61
C ILE A 163 -6.89 25.13 -15.34
N ARG A 164 -7.92 24.75 -16.11
CA ARG A 164 -7.92 23.51 -16.90
C ARG A 164 -6.76 23.48 -17.90
N ALA A 165 -6.51 24.58 -18.61
CA ALA A 165 -5.39 24.68 -19.56
C ALA A 165 -4.04 24.48 -18.85
N ARG A 166 -3.88 25.05 -17.65
CA ARG A 166 -2.68 24.87 -16.81
C ARG A 166 -2.50 23.42 -16.36
N LEU A 167 -3.59 22.75 -15.98
CA LEU A 167 -3.56 21.33 -15.57
C LEU A 167 -3.26 20.40 -16.74
N GLU A 168 -3.82 20.63 -17.93
CA GLU A 168 -3.49 19.86 -19.13
C GLU A 168 -2.02 20.02 -19.52
N LYS A 169 -1.44 21.22 -19.35
CA LYS A 169 0.00 21.42 -19.52
C LYS A 169 0.83 20.56 -18.56
N ARG A 170 0.44 20.47 -17.28
CA ARG A 170 1.12 19.61 -16.28
C ARG A 170 0.94 18.12 -16.57
N LYS A 171 -0.23 17.71 -17.06
CA LYS A 171 -0.49 16.33 -17.49
C LYS A 171 0.39 15.92 -18.67
N ALA A 172 0.79 16.88 -19.51
CA ALA A 172 1.76 16.67 -20.58
C ALA A 172 3.23 16.69 -20.11
N ALA A 173 3.49 16.72 -18.80
CA ALA A 173 4.84 16.57 -18.27
C ALA A 173 5.48 15.26 -18.77
N PRO A 174 6.80 15.25 -19.01
CA PRO A 174 7.49 14.04 -19.43
C PRO A 174 7.30 12.97 -18.34
N PRO A 175 7.00 11.73 -18.73
CA PRO A 175 6.90 10.65 -17.77
C PRO A 175 8.28 10.37 -17.15
N ILE A 176 8.29 10.14 -15.84
CA ILE A 176 9.50 9.84 -15.05
C ILE A 176 9.34 8.45 -14.44
N ALA A 177 10.47 7.72 -14.37
CA ALA A 177 10.53 6.46 -13.63
C ALA A 177 10.48 6.76 -12.12
N ALA A 178 9.44 6.23 -11.47
CA ALA A 178 9.19 6.46 -10.06
C ALA A 178 8.83 5.12 -9.39
N ASN A 179 9.33 4.93 -8.17
CA ASN A 179 8.83 3.88 -7.28
C ASN A 179 7.85 4.53 -6.30
N ILE A 180 6.55 4.26 -6.49
CA ILE A 180 5.47 4.90 -5.73
C ILE A 180 4.90 3.94 -4.68
N SER A 181 4.41 4.52 -3.58
CA SER A 181 3.67 3.82 -2.52
C SER A 181 2.55 4.73 -1.99
N GLY A 182 1.72 4.23 -1.08
CA GLY A 182 0.73 5.06 -0.37
C GLY A 182 1.33 6.07 0.62
N GLY A 183 2.61 5.89 1.00
CA GLY A 183 3.29 6.74 2.00
C GLY A 183 4.44 7.59 1.46
N GLY A 184 4.84 7.41 0.21
CA GLY A 184 6.01 8.08 -0.35
C GLY A 184 6.33 7.66 -1.79
N VAL A 185 7.29 8.36 -2.38
CA VAL A 185 7.80 8.13 -3.73
C VAL A 185 9.32 8.20 -3.77
N ARG A 186 9.96 7.38 -4.60
CA ARG A 186 11.38 7.49 -4.93
C ARG A 186 11.55 7.87 -6.40
N LEU A 187 12.36 8.89 -6.65
CA LEU A 187 12.62 9.47 -7.97
C LEU A 187 14.12 9.44 -8.27
N ASN A 188 14.48 9.23 -9.54
CA ASN A 188 15.85 9.30 -10.02
C ASN A 188 16.06 10.61 -10.78
N ILE A 189 16.53 11.65 -10.09
CA ILE A 189 16.62 13.04 -10.59
C ILE A 189 18.08 13.52 -10.63
N SER A 190 18.40 14.46 -11.51
CA SER A 190 19.76 15.03 -11.61
C SER A 190 20.06 16.08 -10.54
N GLU A 191 19.03 16.66 -9.93
CA GLU A 191 19.17 17.63 -8.86
C GLU A 191 19.49 16.92 -7.53
N LYS A 192 20.56 17.35 -6.85
CA LYS A 192 20.91 16.85 -5.52
C LYS A 192 20.13 17.62 -4.46
N LEU A 193 19.08 17.00 -3.93
CA LEU A 193 18.32 17.53 -2.80
C LEU A 193 18.97 17.14 -1.46
N MET A 194 18.49 17.73 -0.37
CA MET A 194 18.95 17.43 0.99
C MET A 194 17.82 16.78 1.81
N PRO A 195 18.13 15.79 2.69
CA PRO A 195 17.16 15.29 3.65
C PRO A 195 16.52 16.43 4.48
N GLY A 196 15.22 16.31 4.75
CA GLY A 196 14.39 17.32 5.40
C GLY A 196 13.80 18.39 4.48
N MET A 197 14.23 18.48 3.22
CA MET A 197 13.65 19.45 2.27
C MET A 197 12.23 19.06 1.89
N LEU A 198 11.35 20.05 1.80
CA LEU A 198 10.02 19.91 1.23
C LEU A 198 10.10 20.04 -0.30
N VAL A 199 9.34 19.19 -0.98
CA VAL A 199 9.24 19.13 -2.44
C VAL A 199 7.78 18.99 -2.81
N GLU A 200 7.34 19.80 -3.76
CA GLU A 200 5.98 19.74 -4.28
C GLU A 200 5.95 18.88 -5.53
N LEU A 201 4.99 17.96 -5.60
CA LEU A 201 4.85 16.96 -6.64
C LEU A 201 3.49 17.11 -7.31
N SER A 202 3.49 17.18 -8.64
CA SER A 202 2.29 17.10 -9.48
C SER A 202 2.35 15.79 -10.26
N MET A 203 1.50 14.83 -9.91
CA MET A 203 1.51 13.48 -10.48
C MET A 203 0.20 13.20 -11.22
N TYR A 204 0.28 12.84 -12.50
CA TYR A 204 -0.92 12.42 -13.24
C TYR A 204 -1.07 10.90 -13.20
N LEU A 205 -2.17 10.44 -12.61
CA LEU A 205 -2.57 9.04 -12.66
C LEU A 205 -3.38 8.78 -13.95
N PRO A 206 -3.04 7.74 -14.73
CA PRO A 206 -3.81 7.40 -15.93
C PRO A 206 -5.12 6.64 -15.61
N HIS A 207 -5.21 6.03 -14.43
CA HIS A 207 -6.39 5.29 -13.98
C HIS A 207 -6.50 5.31 -12.45
N PRO A 208 -7.46 6.02 -11.84
CA PRO A 208 -8.36 6.98 -12.50
C PRO A 208 -7.59 8.16 -13.12
N GLN A 209 -8.13 8.76 -14.19
CA GLN A 209 -7.53 9.94 -14.84
C GLN A 209 -7.63 11.15 -13.92
N ARG A 210 -6.58 11.43 -13.15
CA ARG A 210 -6.59 12.50 -12.15
C ARG A 210 -5.20 13.04 -11.90
N MET A 211 -5.09 14.36 -11.75
CA MET A 211 -3.91 15.02 -11.25
C MET A 211 -3.92 14.98 -9.72
N LEU A 212 -2.81 14.54 -9.12
CA LEU A 212 -2.58 14.56 -7.70
C LEU A 212 -1.56 15.66 -7.37
N GLU A 213 -1.85 16.47 -6.37
CA GLU A 213 -0.91 17.44 -5.82
C GLU A 213 -0.50 16.96 -4.43
N ILE A 214 0.81 16.75 -4.25
CA ILE A 214 1.40 16.17 -3.05
C ILE A 214 2.56 17.06 -2.61
N VAL A 215 2.79 17.15 -1.30
CA VAL A 215 4.04 17.67 -0.74
C VAL A 215 4.77 16.51 -0.08
N GLY A 216 5.97 16.24 -0.55
CA GLY A 216 6.88 15.26 0.02
C GLY A 216 8.00 15.92 0.83
N GLU A 217 8.46 15.24 1.87
CA GLU A 217 9.68 15.56 2.61
C GLU A 217 10.77 14.57 2.19
N VAL A 218 11.95 15.07 1.83
CA VAL A 218 13.08 14.23 1.42
C VAL A 218 13.59 13.46 2.65
N VAL A 219 13.57 12.14 2.60
CA VAL A 219 14.04 11.28 3.71
C VAL A 219 15.39 10.65 3.43
N GLU A 220 15.73 10.44 2.16
CA GLU A 220 16.99 9.79 1.76
C GLU A 220 17.43 10.29 0.38
N VAL A 221 18.72 10.55 0.21
CA VAL A 221 19.32 10.87 -1.08
C VAL A 221 20.59 10.05 -1.26
N ALA A 222 20.62 9.21 -2.29
CA ALA A 222 21.76 8.36 -2.62
C ALA A 222 22.24 8.63 -4.06
N PRO A 223 23.55 8.78 -4.32
CA PRO A 223 24.05 8.89 -5.68
C PRO A 223 23.81 7.57 -6.44
N LEU A 224 23.43 7.67 -7.72
CA LEU A 224 23.33 6.50 -8.59
C LEU A 224 24.69 6.17 -9.21
N PRO A 225 24.91 4.91 -9.65
CA PRO A 225 26.17 4.48 -10.26
C PRO A 225 26.56 5.26 -11.52
N ASP A 226 25.61 5.93 -12.17
CA ASP A 226 25.87 6.78 -13.34
C ASP A 226 26.61 8.08 -13.00
N GLY A 227 26.70 8.44 -11.71
CA GLY A 227 27.38 9.65 -11.23
C GLY A 227 26.68 10.96 -11.62
N VAL A 228 25.53 10.91 -12.31
CA VAL A 228 24.81 12.08 -12.82
C VAL A 228 23.50 12.28 -12.06
N ARG A 229 22.87 11.20 -11.62
CA ARG A 229 21.57 11.24 -10.95
C ARG A 229 21.65 10.79 -9.50
N PHE A 230 20.64 11.19 -8.76
CA PHE A 230 20.42 10.86 -7.36
C PHE A 230 19.09 10.12 -7.23
N SER A 231 19.13 8.98 -6.56
CA SER A 231 17.95 8.31 -6.03
C SER A 231 17.48 9.09 -4.81
N THR A 232 16.41 9.86 -4.98
CA THR A 232 15.80 10.71 -3.96
C THR A 232 14.50 10.07 -3.47
N ALA A 233 14.44 9.71 -2.19
CA ALA A 233 13.23 9.20 -1.55
C ALA A 233 12.50 10.31 -0.81
N LEU A 234 11.19 10.40 -1.01
CA LEU A 234 10.30 11.36 -0.39
C LEU A 234 9.20 10.64 0.39
N GLN A 235 8.92 11.09 1.61
CA GLN A 235 7.75 10.69 2.38
C GLN A 235 6.64 11.74 2.21
N TYR A 236 5.40 11.32 2.02
CA TYR A 236 4.30 12.27 1.86
C TYR A 236 4.01 13.01 3.16
N ARG A 237 4.23 14.32 3.15
CA ARG A 237 3.89 15.23 4.24
C ARG A 237 2.44 15.70 4.14
N PHE A 238 2.02 16.08 2.93
CA PHE A 238 0.66 16.51 2.64
C PHE A 238 0.14 15.80 1.38
N ILE A 239 -0.94 15.03 1.55
CA ILE A 239 -1.70 14.36 0.50
C ILE A 239 -3.15 14.27 0.98
N ASP A 240 -4.11 14.44 0.08
CA ASP A 240 -5.52 14.26 0.42
C ASP A 240 -5.81 12.78 0.63
N GLU A 241 -6.66 12.44 1.58
CA GLU A 241 -6.93 11.03 1.87
C GLU A 241 -7.63 10.33 0.70
N ALA A 242 -8.53 11.02 -0.01
CA ALA A 242 -9.15 10.44 -1.19
C ALA A 242 -8.17 10.31 -2.36
N ASP A 243 -7.17 11.20 -2.47
CA ASP A 243 -6.09 11.05 -3.46
C ASP A 243 -5.10 9.94 -3.08
N ARG A 244 -4.80 9.77 -1.78
CA ARG A 244 -4.02 8.64 -1.26
C ARG A 244 -4.70 7.31 -1.57
N ASP A 245 -6.00 7.20 -1.31
CA ASP A 245 -6.79 6.00 -1.63
C ASP A 245 -6.76 5.67 -3.12
N ARG A 246 -6.88 6.69 -3.99
CA ARG A 246 -6.78 6.52 -5.45
C ARG A 246 -5.39 6.05 -5.87
N LEU A 247 -4.33 6.61 -5.28
CA LEU A 247 -2.96 6.19 -5.53
C LEU A 247 -2.73 4.73 -5.12
N ILE A 248 -3.21 4.35 -3.94
CA ILE A 248 -3.17 2.96 -3.46
C ILE A 248 -3.95 2.05 -4.40
N GLY A 249 -5.17 2.43 -4.81
CA GLY A 249 -5.97 1.67 -5.76
C GLY A 249 -5.27 1.49 -7.12
N PHE A 250 -4.59 2.53 -7.62
CA PHE A 250 -3.78 2.46 -8.83
C PHE A 250 -2.61 1.45 -8.67
N ILE A 251 -1.87 1.53 -7.57
CA ILE A 251 -0.75 0.63 -7.24
C ILE A 251 -1.23 -0.83 -7.21
N THR A 252 -2.29 -1.11 -6.45
CA THR A 252 -2.87 -2.45 -6.31
C THR A 252 -3.32 -3.00 -7.65
N THR A 253 -3.98 -2.18 -8.48
CA THR A 253 -4.41 -2.59 -9.82
C THR A 253 -3.22 -2.96 -10.70
N ARG A 254 -2.13 -2.18 -10.65
CA ARG A 254 -0.91 -2.46 -11.41
C ARG A 254 -0.23 -3.75 -10.96
N GLN A 255 -0.18 -4.03 -9.65
CA GLN A 255 0.37 -5.26 -9.11
C GLN A 255 -0.43 -6.49 -9.55
N LEU A 256 -1.77 -6.44 -9.44
CA LEU A 256 -2.63 -7.52 -9.91
C LEU A 256 -2.46 -7.78 -11.41
N LEU A 257 -2.32 -6.72 -12.21
CA LEU A 257 -2.01 -6.85 -13.64
C LEU A 257 -0.65 -7.52 -13.89
N GLN A 258 0.39 -7.20 -13.13
CA GLN A 258 1.69 -7.87 -13.25
C GLN A 258 1.62 -9.35 -12.85
N LEU A 259 0.94 -9.67 -11.75
CA LEU A 259 0.75 -11.06 -11.30
C LEU A 259 -0.02 -11.89 -12.34
N SER A 260 -1.08 -11.33 -12.93
CA SER A 260 -1.82 -12.02 -14.00
C SER A 260 -1.01 -12.25 -15.28
N GLN A 261 -0.01 -11.41 -15.55
CA GLN A 261 0.90 -11.59 -16.69
C GLN A 261 2.03 -12.59 -16.41
N MET A 262 2.42 -12.75 -15.14
CA MET A 262 3.45 -13.69 -14.70
C MET A 262 2.92 -15.07 -14.32
N ALA A 263 1.61 -15.21 -14.12
CA ALA A 263 0.99 -16.52 -13.96
C ALA A 263 1.36 -17.38 -15.18
N PRO A 264 1.96 -18.57 -15.00
CA PRO A 264 2.23 -19.45 -16.12
C PRO A 264 0.93 -19.61 -16.89
N ARG A 265 0.99 -19.41 -18.21
CA ARG A 265 -0.05 -19.90 -19.11
C ARG A 265 -0.03 -21.41 -18.96
N ASP A 266 -0.72 -21.93 -17.95
CA ASP A 266 -1.16 -23.30 -17.99
C ASP A 266 -1.87 -23.43 -19.31
N ASN A 267 -1.34 -24.30 -20.16
CA ASN A 267 -2.03 -24.76 -21.35
C ASN A 267 -3.28 -25.49 -20.85
N PHE A 268 -4.31 -24.73 -20.49
CA PHE A 268 -5.65 -25.26 -20.36
C PHE A 268 -5.99 -25.74 -21.76
N GLU A 269 -5.80 -27.04 -21.99
CA GLU A 269 -6.54 -27.74 -23.02
C GLU A 269 -8.01 -27.32 -22.82
N PRO A 270 -8.64 -26.69 -23.83
CA PRO A 270 -10.03 -26.34 -23.69
C PRO A 270 -10.79 -27.62 -23.35
N PRO A 271 -11.66 -27.61 -22.33
CA PRO A 271 -12.40 -28.79 -21.95
C PRO A 271 -13.08 -29.35 -23.21
N PRO A 272 -13.04 -30.67 -23.42
CA PRO A 272 -13.60 -31.26 -24.63
C PRO A 272 -15.03 -30.75 -24.79
N PRO A 273 -15.44 -30.37 -26.02
CA PRO A 273 -16.75 -29.77 -26.24
C PRO A 273 -17.81 -30.68 -25.60
N PRO A 274 -18.71 -30.12 -24.77
CA PRO A 274 -19.67 -30.93 -24.04
C PRO A 274 -20.51 -31.71 -25.04
N SER A 275 -20.74 -32.99 -24.73
CA SER A 275 -21.51 -33.86 -25.60
C SER A 275 -22.88 -33.23 -25.91
N PRO A 276 -23.42 -33.41 -27.13
CA PRO A 276 -24.71 -32.82 -27.52
C PRO A 276 -25.86 -33.25 -26.60
N TRP A 277 -25.71 -34.36 -25.88
CA TRP A 277 -26.65 -34.83 -24.86
C TRP A 277 -26.57 -34.04 -23.55
N GLY A 278 -25.37 -33.66 -23.09
CA GLY A 278 -25.18 -32.85 -21.89
C GLY A 278 -25.78 -31.45 -22.01
N ARG A 279 -25.67 -30.83 -23.21
CA ARG A 279 -26.30 -29.52 -23.48
C ARG A 279 -27.83 -29.59 -23.43
N ARG A 280 -28.43 -30.64 -23.98
CA ARG A 280 -29.89 -30.81 -23.97
C ARG A 280 -30.42 -31.05 -22.55
N LEU A 281 -29.72 -31.85 -21.75
CA LEU A 281 -30.09 -32.10 -20.36
C LEU A 281 -29.97 -30.83 -19.49
N GLY A 282 -28.89 -30.05 -19.67
CA GLY A 282 -28.68 -28.80 -18.95
C GLY A 282 -29.75 -27.75 -19.24
N VAL A 283 -30.17 -27.61 -20.50
CA VAL A 283 -31.27 -26.70 -20.88
C VAL A 283 -32.59 -27.17 -20.27
N PHE A 284 -32.86 -28.48 -20.28
CA PHE A 284 -34.08 -29.03 -19.67
C PHE A 284 -34.15 -28.78 -18.16
N LEU A 285 -33.02 -28.95 -17.45
CA LEU A 285 -32.91 -28.67 -16.02
C LEU A 285 -33.09 -27.18 -15.70
N CYS A 286 -32.53 -26.28 -16.51
CA CYS A 286 -32.72 -24.85 -16.33
C CYS A 286 -34.19 -24.44 -16.53
N ILE A 287 -34.86 -24.97 -17.55
CA ILE A 287 -36.28 -24.70 -17.82
C ILE A 287 -37.14 -25.25 -16.67
N ALA A 288 -36.86 -26.46 -16.19
CA ALA A 288 -37.57 -27.06 -15.06
C ALA A 288 -37.39 -26.23 -13.78
N PHE A 289 -36.19 -25.72 -13.53
CA PHE A 289 -35.92 -24.86 -12.38
C PHE A 289 -36.68 -23.54 -12.45
N ILE A 290 -36.67 -22.86 -13.61
CA ILE A 290 -37.42 -21.62 -13.81
C ILE A 290 -38.91 -21.85 -13.62
N ALA A 291 -39.45 -22.95 -14.15
CA ALA A 291 -40.86 -23.30 -13.97
C ALA A 291 -41.22 -23.56 -12.50
N ALA A 292 -40.35 -24.24 -11.75
CA ALA A 292 -40.56 -24.49 -10.32
C ALA A 292 -40.56 -23.18 -9.50
N VAL A 293 -39.63 -22.27 -9.79
CA VAL A 293 -39.58 -20.94 -9.16
C VAL A 293 -40.83 -20.13 -9.49
N ALA A 294 -41.28 -20.12 -10.75
CA ALA A 294 -42.49 -19.43 -11.15
C ALA A 294 -43.74 -20.00 -10.45
N ALA A 295 -43.87 -21.32 -10.38
CA ALA A 295 -44.97 -21.97 -9.67
C ALA A 295 -44.98 -21.64 -8.18
N PHE A 296 -43.80 -21.60 -7.54
CA PHE A 296 -43.66 -21.19 -6.15
C PHE A 296 -44.10 -19.74 -5.93
N LEU A 297 -43.70 -18.81 -6.81
CA LEU A 297 -44.08 -17.40 -6.71
C LEU A 297 -45.59 -17.18 -6.92
N VAL A 298 -46.20 -17.93 -7.83
CA VAL A 298 -47.66 -17.91 -8.03
C VAL A 298 -48.38 -18.45 -6.79
N HIS A 299 -47.92 -19.57 -6.23
CA HIS A 299 -48.49 -20.15 -5.03
C HIS A 299 -48.37 -19.20 -3.83
N ALA A 300 -47.20 -18.59 -3.62
CA ALA A 300 -46.97 -17.60 -2.58
C ALA A 300 -47.91 -16.39 -2.72
N ASN A 301 -48.18 -15.93 -3.94
CA ASN A 301 -49.14 -14.85 -4.19
C ASN A 301 -50.59 -15.26 -3.91
N ILE A 302 -51.00 -16.48 -4.26
CA ILE A 302 -52.34 -16.99 -3.93
C ILE A 302 -52.52 -17.07 -2.43
N VAL A 303 -51.56 -17.66 -1.70
CA VAL A 303 -51.58 -17.75 -0.23
C VAL A 303 -51.61 -16.35 0.38
N LYS A 304 -50.83 -15.40 -0.12
CA LYS A 304 -50.85 -14.01 0.37
C LYS A 304 -52.20 -13.32 0.13
N ARG A 305 -52.88 -13.65 -0.97
CA ARG A 305 -54.20 -13.10 -1.32
C ARG A 305 -55.33 -13.73 -0.49
N GLU A 306 -55.22 -15.02 -0.16
CA GLU A 306 -56.14 -15.73 0.72
C GLU A 306 -55.93 -15.37 2.20
N ALA A 307 -54.68 -15.12 2.60
CA ALA A 307 -54.32 -14.73 3.97
C ALA A 307 -54.67 -13.28 4.35
N GLY A 308 -55.21 -12.49 3.40
CA GLY A 308 -55.85 -11.18 3.58
C GLY A 308 -55.26 -10.27 4.67
N GLU A 309 -54.61 -9.16 4.27
CA GLU A 309 -54.07 -8.07 5.12
C GLU A 309 -55.02 -7.53 6.22
N LYS A 310 -56.30 -7.90 6.22
CA LYS A 310 -57.27 -7.56 7.27
C LYS A 310 -57.01 -8.26 8.61
N TRP A 311 -56.37 -9.42 8.67
CA TRP A 311 -56.22 -10.16 9.94
C TRP A 311 -55.12 -9.61 10.86
N GLU A 312 -54.04 -9.04 10.32
CA GLU A 312 -52.95 -8.52 11.16
C GLU A 312 -53.28 -7.18 11.80
N VAL A 313 -53.89 -6.25 11.05
CA VAL A 313 -54.30 -4.94 11.60
C VAL A 313 -55.39 -5.10 12.64
N GLN A 314 -56.36 -5.99 12.41
CA GLN A 314 -57.46 -6.24 13.36
C GLN A 314 -56.96 -6.93 14.64
N ARG A 315 -56.00 -7.87 14.54
CA ARG A 315 -55.38 -8.50 15.70
C ARG A 315 -54.58 -7.51 16.56
N VAL A 316 -53.81 -6.62 15.93
CA VAL A 316 -53.04 -5.59 16.65
C VAL A 316 -53.98 -4.57 17.34
N PHE A 317 -55.10 -4.24 16.70
CA PHE A 317 -56.08 -3.32 17.26
C PHE A 317 -56.82 -3.95 18.46
N ASP A 318 -57.26 -5.21 18.35
CA ASP A 318 -57.95 -5.94 19.43
C ASP A 318 -57.02 -6.20 20.63
N GLU A 319 -55.74 -6.55 20.39
CA GLU A 319 -54.73 -6.65 21.44
C GLU A 319 -54.47 -5.30 22.13
N GLY A 320 -54.46 -4.20 21.37
CA GLY A 320 -54.33 -2.85 21.89
C GLY A 320 -55.48 -2.45 22.83
N ILE A 321 -56.72 -2.73 22.43
CA ILE A 321 -57.92 -2.44 23.24
C ILE A 321 -57.93 -3.27 24.54
N MET A 322 -57.59 -4.56 24.46
CA MET A 322 -57.54 -5.42 25.65
C MET A 322 -56.45 -5.00 26.64
N LYS A 323 -55.33 -4.46 26.16
CA LYS A 323 -54.28 -3.89 27.01
C LYS A 323 -54.73 -2.63 27.72
N PHE A 324 -55.43 -1.74 27.00
CA PHE A 324 -55.97 -0.50 27.56
C PHE A 324 -57.02 -0.78 28.66
N LEU A 325 -57.94 -1.71 28.42
CA LEU A 325 -58.97 -2.09 29.40
C LEU A 325 -58.40 -2.73 30.68
N ARG A 326 -57.23 -3.40 30.61
CA ARG A 326 -56.54 -3.93 31.79
C ARG A 326 -55.83 -2.85 32.61
N GLN A 327 -55.46 -1.72 32.03
CA GLN A 327 -54.81 -0.62 32.74
C GLN A 327 -55.78 0.31 33.48
N GLN A 328 -57.09 0.22 33.20
CA GLN A 328 -58.13 1.01 33.88
C GLN A 328 -58.88 0.26 34.99
N ARG A 329 -58.43 -0.95 35.38
CA ARG A 329 -58.92 -1.70 36.54
C ARG A 329 -57.88 -1.74 37.63
#